data_AF-A0A4Q3FVX5-F1
#
_entry.id   AF-A0A4Q3FVX5-F1
#
_cell.length_a   1.000
_cell.length_b   1.000
_cell.length_c   1.000
_cell.angle_alpha   90.00
_cell.angle_beta   90.00
_cell.angle_gamma   90.00
#
_symmetry.space_group_name_H-M   'P 1'
#
loop_
_entity.id
_entity.type
_entity.pdbx_description
1 polymer ?
#
loop_
_entity_poly.entity_id
_entity_poly.type
_entity_poly.pdbx_seq_one_letter_code
_entity_poly.pdbx_strand_id
1 'polypeptide(L)'
;MPRISRFYFAMAITYLMIGIGVGLHMSIAQDHAAVGAHAHINLLGWVTSAVFGGYYALNPHKAEGWLPRAQCGLYSIGLIVMLPALYVMLTGTSGVE
;
A
#
# COMPACT_ATOMS: atom_id res chain seq x y z
N MET A 1 18.76 -10.14 7.79
CA MET A 1 17.69 -9.57 6.93
C MET A 1 18.17 -8.24 6.34
N PRO A 2 18.09 -8.04 5.01
CA PRO A 2 18.45 -6.77 4.39
C PRO A 2 17.52 -5.64 4.85
N ARG A 3 18.06 -4.42 4.98
CA ARG A 3 17.33 -3.23 5.47
C ARG A 3 16.03 -2.94 4.69
N ILE A 4 16.04 -3.20 3.38
CA ILE A 4 14.91 -2.99 2.46
C ILE A 4 13.74 -3.93 2.79
N SER A 5 14.03 -5.20 3.12
CA SER A 5 12.99 -6.17 3.49
C SER A 5 12.26 -5.75 4.76
N ARG A 6 12.99 -5.27 5.78
CA ARG A 6 12.39 -4.76 7.02
C ARG A 6 11.51 -3.54 6.77
N PHE A 7 11.91 -2.65 5.85
CA PHE A 7 11.10 -1.50 5.45
C PHE A 7 9.78 -1.94 4.80
N TYR A 8 9.84 -2.88 3.85
CA TYR A 8 8.63 -3.43 3.22
C TYR A 8 7.68 -4.10 4.20
N PHE A 9 8.19 -4.86 5.17
CA PHE A 9 7.35 -5.45 6.21
C PHE A 9 6.71 -4.39 7.12
N ALA A 10 7.46 -3.35 7.51
CA ALA A 10 6.89 -2.24 8.25
C ALA A 10 5.76 -1.56 7.45
N MET A 11 6.01 -1.29 6.17
CA MET A 11 5.02 -0.69 5.27
C MET A 11 3.77 -1.56 5.12
N ALA A 12 3.96 -2.88 4.97
CA ALA A 12 2.87 -3.85 4.87
C ALA A 12 1.95 -3.81 6.10
N ILE A 13 2.53 -3.74 7.30
CA ILE A 13 1.77 -3.64 8.57
C ILE A 13 1.04 -2.30 8.65
N THR A 14 1.70 -1.19 8.28
CA THR A 14 1.06 0.13 8.28
C THR A 14 -0.15 0.16 7.34
N TYR A 15 -0.01 -0.35 6.11
CA TYR A 15 -1.12 -0.40 5.16
C TYR A 15 -2.22 -1.36 5.57
N LEU A 16 -1.90 -2.48 6.23
CA LEU A 16 -2.90 -3.37 6.81
C LEU A 16 -3.74 -2.63 7.87
N MET A 17 -3.10 -1.90 8.78
CA MET A 17 -3.81 -1.15 9.82
C MET A 17 -4.71 -0.06 9.22
N ILE A 18 -4.23 0.66 8.21
CA ILE A 18 -5.03 1.64 7.47
C ILE A 18 -6.19 0.96 6.75
N GLY A 19 -5.95 -0.17 6.07
CA GLY A 19 -6.95 -0.94 5.35
C GLY A 19 -8.08 -1.40 6.27
N ILE A 20 -7.75 -1.96 7.44
CA ILE A 20 -8.74 -2.34 8.47
C ILE A 20 -9.53 -1.11 8.92
N GLY A 21 -8.87 0.02 9.18
CA GLY A 21 -9.53 1.27 9.57
C GLY A 21 -10.54 1.77 8.54
N VAL A 22 -10.16 1.79 7.26
CA VAL A 22 -11.06 2.16 6.16
C VAL A 22 -12.21 1.17 6.01
N GLY A 23 -11.93 -0.14 6.14
CA GLY A 23 -12.95 -1.19 6.10
C GLY A 23 -14.00 -1.04 7.20
N LEU A 24 -13.53 -0.79 8.42
CA LEU A 24 -14.40 -0.56 9.56
C LEU A 24 -15.23 0.73 9.40
N HIS A 25 -14.61 1.81 8.93
CA HIS A 25 -15.31 3.06 8.65
C HIS A 25 -16.43 2.87 7.63
N MET A 26 -16.17 2.18 6.51
CA MET A 26 -17.20 1.87 5.51
C MET A 26 -18.33 1.03 6.12
N SER A 27 -18.00 0.02 6.93
CA SER A 27 -19.00 -0.81 7.60
C SER A 27 -19.84 -0.03 8.61
N ILE A 28 -19.27 0.94 9.33
CA ILE A 28 -20.02 1.76 10.29
C ILE A 28 -20.91 2.77 9.57
N ALA A 29 -20.38 3.43 8.53
CA ALA A 29 -21.11 4.41 7.73
C ALA A 29 -22.16 3.78 6.79
N GLN A 30 -22.11 2.45 6.59
CA GLN A 30 -22.87 1.71 5.57
C GLN A 30 -22.65 2.23 4.14
N ASP A 31 -21.61 3.05 3.93
CA ASP A 31 -21.23 3.60 2.64
C ASP A 31 -20.01 2.85 2.09
N HIS A 32 -20.24 2.20 0.94
CA HIS A 32 -19.28 1.35 0.26
C HIS A 32 -18.67 2.03 -0.97
N ALA A 33 -18.87 3.34 -1.16
CA ALA A 33 -18.28 4.09 -2.27
C ALA A 33 -16.75 3.93 -2.34
N ALA A 34 -16.08 3.86 -1.19
CA ALA A 34 -14.63 3.69 -1.09
C ALA A 34 -14.14 2.23 -1.16
N VAL A 35 -14.98 1.24 -1.51
CA VAL A 35 -14.58 -0.18 -1.56
C VAL A 35 -13.39 -0.40 -2.49
N GLY A 36 -13.36 0.32 -3.62
CA GLY A 36 -12.22 0.29 -4.54
C GLY A 36 -10.93 0.72 -3.86
N ALA A 37 -10.92 1.86 -3.17
CA ALA A 37 -9.75 2.34 -2.43
C ALA A 37 -9.34 1.36 -1.33
N HIS A 38 -10.29 0.82 -0.55
CA HIS A 38 -10.02 -0.19 0.48
C HIS A 38 -9.34 -1.45 -0.07
N ALA A 39 -9.85 -1.99 -1.18
CA ALA A 39 -9.27 -3.18 -1.81
C ALA A 39 -7.82 -2.92 -2.26
N HIS A 40 -7.53 -1.74 -2.81
CA HIS A 40 -6.19 -1.37 -3.25
C HIS A 40 -5.23 -1.14 -2.07
N ILE A 41 -5.70 -0.58 -0.95
CA ILE A 41 -4.89 -0.45 0.28
C ILE A 41 -4.46 -1.84 0.78
N ASN A 42 -5.35 -2.83 0.78
CA ASN A 42 -5.02 -4.17 1.27
C ASN A 42 -4.20 -4.99 0.26
N LEU A 43 -4.54 -4.96 -1.03
CA LEU A 43 -3.81 -5.73 -2.05
C LEU A 43 -2.45 -5.10 -2.36
N LEU A 44 -2.44 -3.85 -2.84
CA LEU A 44 -1.19 -3.18 -3.21
C LEU A 44 -0.44 -2.72 -1.95
N GLY A 45 -1.11 -2.08 -0.99
CA GLY A 45 -0.43 -1.61 0.21
C GLY A 45 0.11 -2.73 1.08
N TRP A 46 -0.75 -3.65 1.55
CA TRP A 46 -0.35 -4.72 2.45
C TRP A 46 0.26 -5.94 1.75
N VAL A 47 -0.50 -6.64 0.91
CA VAL A 47 -0.09 -7.95 0.35
C VAL A 47 1.16 -7.82 -0.51
N THR A 48 1.17 -6.91 -1.48
CA THR A 48 2.33 -6.75 -2.38
C THR A 48 3.59 -6.31 -1.62
N SER A 49 3.46 -5.44 -0.60
CA SER A 49 4.60 -5.07 0.26
C SER A 49 5.13 -6.26 1.07
N ALA A 50 4.25 -7.12 1.59
CA ALA A 50 4.66 -8.34 2.28
C ALA A 50 5.39 -9.31 1.34
N VAL A 51 4.91 -9.46 0.09
CA VAL A 51 5.58 -10.28 -0.94
C VAL A 51 6.96 -9.73 -1.28
N PHE A 52 7.13 -8.41 -1.47
CA PHE A 52 8.44 -7.81 -1.71
C PHE A 52 9.38 -7.95 -0.51
N GLY A 53 8.86 -7.73 0.71
CA GLY A 53 9.59 -7.96 1.95
C GLY A 53 10.11 -9.40 2.05
N GLY A 54 9.26 -10.39 1.76
CA GLY A 54 9.61 -11.80 1.72
C GLY A 54 10.61 -12.15 0.61
N TYR A 55 10.41 -11.62 -0.60
CA TYR A 55 11.31 -11.84 -1.73
C TYR A 55 12.75 -11.40 -1.41
N TYR A 56 12.91 -10.19 -0.86
CA TYR A 56 14.22 -9.67 -0.47
C TYR A 56 14.77 -10.33 0.80
N ALA A 57 13.92 -10.86 1.69
CA ALA A 57 14.38 -11.65 2.83
C ALA A 57 14.98 -12.99 2.41
N LEU A 58 14.35 -13.67 1.44
CA LEU A 58 14.76 -14.98 0.93
C LEU A 58 15.92 -14.88 -0.09
N ASN A 59 16.04 -13.76 -0.80
CA ASN A 59 17.08 -13.53 -1.81
C ASN A 59 17.94 -12.30 -1.46
N PRO A 60 18.75 -12.35 -0.37
CA PRO A 60 19.52 -11.19 0.09
C PRO A 60 20.52 -10.67 -0.94
N HIS A 61 21.11 -11.53 -1.78
CA HIS A 61 21.99 -11.11 -2.89
C HIS A 61 21.29 -10.21 -3.91
N LYS A 62 19.98 -10.35 -4.12
CA LYS A 62 19.22 -9.48 -5.02
C LYS A 62 18.78 -8.17 -4.37
N ALA A 63 18.93 -8.05 -3.05
CA ALA A 63 18.74 -6.79 -2.33
C ALA A 63 19.98 -5.89 -2.39
N GLU A 64 21.09 -6.38 -2.95
CA GLU A 64 22.32 -5.62 -3.16
C GLU A 64 22.25 -4.88 -4.51
N GLY A 65 22.29 -3.54 -4.45
CA GLY A 65 22.28 -2.69 -5.64
C GLY A 65 21.43 -1.43 -5.49
N TRP A 66 21.42 -0.60 -6.54
CA TRP A 66 20.62 0.62 -6.61
C TRP A 66 19.19 0.34 -7.10
N LEU A 67 19.01 -0.67 -7.95
CA LEU A 67 17.72 -1.02 -8.56
C LEU A 67 16.63 -1.39 -7.53
N PRO A 68 16.89 -2.23 -6.50
CA PRO A 68 15.90 -2.54 -5.46
C PRO A 68 15.49 -1.31 -4.65
N ARG A 69 16.42 -0.37 -4.46
CA ARG A 69 16.16 0.89 -3.75
C ARG A 69 15.31 1.84 -4.60
N ALA A 70 15.61 1.95 -5.89
CA ALA A 70 14.83 2.74 -6.83
C ALA A 70 13.40 2.19 -6.97
N GLN A 71 13.25 0.86 -7.10
CA GLN A 71 11.96 0.19 -7.12
C GLN A 71 11.18 0.44 -5.82
N CYS A 72 11.83 0.32 -4.66
CA CYS A 72 11.21 0.62 -3.37
C CYS A 72 10.74 2.07 -3.27
N GLY A 73 11.59 3.04 -3.66
CA GLY A 73 11.22 4.45 -3.64
C GLY A 73 10.05 4.77 -4.56
N LEU A 74 10.12 4.32 -5.82
CA LEU A 74 9.06 4.55 -6.80
C LEU A 74 7.74 3.90 -6.38
N TYR A 75 7.80 2.69 -5.85
CA TYR A 75 6.64 1.96 -5.34
C TYR A 75 5.98 2.67 -4.16
N SER A 76 6.76 3.09 -3.16
CA SER A 76 6.24 3.81 -1.99
C SER A 76 5.62 5.15 -2.38
N ILE A 77 6.27 5.92 -3.26
CA ILE A 77 5.72 7.19 -3.76
C ILE A 77 4.41 6.93 -4.53
N GLY A 78 4.39 5.93 -5.41
CA GLY A 78 3.21 5.54 -6.15
C GLY A 78 2.02 5.21 -5.24
N LEU A 79 2.24 4.44 -4.16
CA LEU A 79 1.18 4.14 -3.20
C LEU A 79 0.72 5.37 -2.41
N ILE A 80 1.65 6.20 -1.95
CA ILE A 80 1.34 7.43 -1.20
C ILE A 80 0.50 8.39 -2.03
N VAL A 81 0.70 8.44 -3.36
CA VAL A 81 -0.09 9.30 -4.25
C VAL A 81 -1.39 8.63 -4.67
N MET A 82 -1.35 7.39 -5.14
CA MET A 82 -2.50 6.71 -5.74
C MET A 82 -3.61 6.42 -4.72
N LEU A 83 -3.27 5.99 -3.51
CA LEU A 83 -4.29 5.59 -2.52
C LEU A 83 -5.17 6.75 -2.05
N PRO A 84 -4.65 7.92 -1.61
CA PRO A 84 -5.50 9.05 -1.26
C PRO A 84 -6.19 9.67 -2.48
N ALA A 85 -5.53 9.72 -3.64
CA ALA A 85 -6.16 10.22 -4.87
C ALA A 85 -7.38 9.36 -5.26
N LEU A 86 -7.25 8.03 -5.21
CA LEU A 86 -8.33 7.10 -5.48
C LEU A 86 -9.44 7.20 -4.43
N TYR A 87 -9.08 7.36 -3.16
CA TYR A 87 -10.06 7.55 -2.09
C TYR A 87 -10.89 8.82 -2.35
N VAL A 88 -10.25 9.96 -2.60
CA VAL A 88 -10.93 11.22 -2.92
C VAL A 88 -11.75 11.11 -4.20
N MET A 89 -11.26 10.42 -5.24
CA MET A 89 -12.01 10.21 -6.48
C MET A 89 -13.30 9.40 -6.26
N LEU A 90 -13.29 8.47 -5.31
CA LEU A 90 -14.41 7.57 -5.03
C LEU A 90 -15.39 8.13 -3.98
N THR A 91 -14.91 8.92 -3.01
CA THR A 91 -15.74 9.51 -1.94
C THR A 91 -16.10 10.97 -2.18
N GLY A 92 -15.34 11.67 -3.01
CA GLY A 92 -15.54 13.06 -3.36
C GLY A 92 -16.65 13.21 -4.39
N THR A 93 -17.72 13.88 -3.98
CA THR A 93 -18.86 14.28 -4.79
C THR A 93 -18.40 15.15 -5.98
N SER A 94 -18.75 14.75 -7.21
CA SER A 94 -18.95 15.61 -8.40
C SER A 94 -18.16 16.93 -8.44
N GLY A 95 -16.83 16.88 -8.67
CA GLY A 95 -16.00 18.10 -8.74
C GLY A 95 -14.75 17.99 -9.60
N VAL A 96 -14.64 16.93 -10.42
CA VAL A 96 -13.68 16.83 -11.53
C VAL A 96 -14.48 16.86 -12.84
N GLU A 97 -15.29 17.92 -12.99
CA GLU A 97 -15.78 18.44 -14.26
C GLU A 97 -15.59 19.97 -14.24
#